data_AF-A0A6M4HFI2-F1
#
_entry.id   AF-A0A6M4HFI2-F1
#
_cell.length_a   1.000
_cell.length_b   1.000
_cell.length_c   1.000
_cell.angle_alpha   90.00
_cell.angle_beta   90.00
_cell.angle_gamma   90.00
#
_symmetry.space_group_name_H-M   'P 1'
#
loop_
_entity.id
_entity.type
_entity.pdbx_description
1 polymer ?
#
loop_
_entity_poly.entity_id
_entity_poly.type
_entity_poly.pdbx_seq_one_letter_code
_entity_poly.pdbx_strand_id
1 'polypeptide(L)'
;MGIKDWFGGDKKKAEFREEAKKLATGPLTPKTAAQLEKLREDHGIEDAGDDKTVLRREIYNTAAKDAQARGKLSAGEAAELAKIQKFLALRDDQVDRTKQNLSKLRVLTEIRQGRIPVVPKENAALRQVQFQPGEIAHYAVQVEMLDRPTTSGRDGVAVKWGKPYVANSAKVQGMPLDGARSQGEGYLILTNQRLIFKSGMKPAAAIAYSPQAEIHLYAEGLRLQRTVGNTLLVFKSQSEDTAEIVGELLAALMRDR
;
A
#
# COMPACT_ATOMS: atom_id res chain seq x y z
N MET A 1 -36.78 32.26 -21.70
CA MET A 1 -35.45 31.60 -21.67
C MET A 1 -35.69 30.10 -21.58
N GLY A 2 -35.18 29.33 -22.53
CA GLY A 2 -35.66 27.98 -22.82
C GLY A 2 -34.89 26.87 -22.09
N ILE A 3 -35.58 25.76 -21.85
CA ILE A 3 -35.09 24.48 -21.28
C ILE A 3 -33.85 23.90 -22.01
N LYS A 4 -33.48 24.45 -23.17
CA LYS A 4 -32.25 24.11 -23.91
C LYS A 4 -30.96 24.58 -23.22
N ASP A 5 -30.99 25.59 -22.36
CA ASP A 5 -29.79 26.08 -21.66
C ASP A 5 -29.36 25.17 -20.49
N TRP A 6 -30.22 24.23 -20.05
CA TRP A 6 -29.90 23.29 -18.97
C TRP A 6 -29.06 22.10 -19.46
N PHE A 7 -29.29 21.62 -20.69
CA PHE A 7 -28.61 20.42 -21.24
C PHE A 7 -27.30 20.73 -22.00
N GLY A 8 -26.99 22.00 -22.27
CA GLY A 8 -25.76 22.41 -22.97
C GLY A 8 -24.49 22.34 -22.11
N GLY A 9 -24.64 22.42 -20.78
CA GLY A 9 -23.51 22.36 -19.83
C GLY A 9 -22.86 20.99 -19.77
N ASP A 10 -23.65 19.91 -19.77
CA ASP A 10 -23.13 18.54 -19.62
C ASP A 10 -22.32 18.05 -20.83
N LYS A 11 -22.67 18.49 -22.05
CA LYS A 11 -21.98 18.07 -23.27
C LYS A 11 -20.58 18.70 -23.39
N LYS A 12 -20.48 20.01 -23.17
CA LYS A 12 -19.20 20.74 -23.14
C LYS A 12 -18.31 20.26 -21.99
N LYS A 13 -18.91 19.93 -20.84
CA LYS A 13 -18.19 19.34 -19.69
C LYS A 13 -17.68 17.93 -19.99
N ALA A 14 -18.44 17.10 -20.71
CA ALA A 14 -18.02 15.76 -21.12
C ALA A 14 -16.88 15.81 -22.15
N GLU A 15 -16.96 16.73 -23.13
CA GLU A 15 -15.90 16.97 -24.12
C GLU A 15 -14.61 17.45 -23.44
N PHE A 16 -14.71 18.41 -22.52
CA PHE A 16 -13.58 18.85 -21.72
C PHE A 16 -12.97 17.72 -20.86
N ARG A 17 -13.79 16.85 -20.26
CA ARG A 17 -13.29 15.69 -19.49
C ARG A 17 -12.54 14.70 -20.37
N GLU A 18 -13.03 14.43 -21.58
CA GLU A 18 -12.36 13.53 -22.54
C GLU A 18 -11.05 14.12 -23.07
N GLU A 19 -11.01 15.42 -23.36
CA GLU A 19 -9.78 16.08 -23.82
C GLU A 19 -8.75 16.25 -22.69
N ALA A 20 -9.20 16.53 -21.47
CA ALA A 20 -8.35 16.56 -20.29
C ALA A 20 -7.72 15.19 -19.99
N LYS A 21 -8.48 14.09 -20.16
CA LYS A 21 -7.95 12.72 -20.05
C LYS A 21 -6.90 12.43 -21.12
N LYS A 22 -7.15 12.82 -22.38
CA LYS A 22 -6.17 12.65 -23.46
C LYS A 22 -4.87 13.41 -23.19
N LEU A 23 -4.95 14.63 -22.67
CA LEU A 23 -3.76 15.40 -22.27
C LEU A 23 -3.03 14.77 -21.08
N ALA A 24 -3.75 14.10 -20.17
CA ALA A 24 -3.17 13.43 -19.00
C ALA A 24 -2.48 12.10 -19.33
N THR A 25 -2.70 11.50 -20.50
CA THR A 25 -2.00 10.27 -20.93
C THR A 25 -0.55 10.47 -21.37
N GLY A 26 -0.09 11.72 -21.48
CA GLY A 26 1.31 12.08 -21.72
C GLY A 26 2.05 12.49 -20.43
N PRO A 27 3.38 12.67 -20.46
CA PRO A 27 4.12 13.20 -19.32
C PRO A 27 3.58 14.58 -18.93
N LEU A 28 2.98 14.65 -17.74
CA LEU A 28 2.34 15.84 -17.20
C LEU A 28 3.38 16.89 -16.80
N THR A 29 3.82 17.63 -17.80
CA THR A 29 4.69 18.80 -17.67
C THR A 29 3.88 20.06 -17.34
N PRO A 30 4.53 21.15 -16.88
CA PRO A 30 3.89 22.46 -16.73
C PRO A 30 3.16 22.97 -17.99
N LYS A 31 3.58 22.52 -19.19
CA LYS A 31 2.92 22.84 -20.46
C LYS A 31 1.54 22.20 -20.59
N THR A 32 1.42 20.92 -20.23
CA THR A 32 0.14 20.18 -20.21
C THR A 32 -0.86 20.83 -19.24
N ALA A 33 -0.35 21.37 -18.14
CA ALA A 33 -1.10 22.11 -17.14
C ALA A 33 -1.68 23.43 -17.70
N ALA A 34 -0.86 24.17 -18.47
CA ALA A 34 -1.31 25.38 -19.18
C ALA A 34 -2.30 25.05 -20.32
N GLN A 35 -2.16 23.91 -20.98
CA GLN A 35 -3.10 23.44 -22.00
C GLN A 35 -4.48 23.09 -21.40
N LEU A 36 -4.50 22.50 -20.20
CA LEU A 36 -5.73 22.24 -19.46
C LEU A 36 -6.44 23.53 -19.01
N GLU A 37 -5.69 24.59 -18.66
CA GLU A 37 -6.29 25.90 -18.39
C GLU A 37 -6.86 26.57 -19.64
N LYS A 38 -6.16 26.49 -20.77
CA LYS A 38 -6.69 27.02 -22.04
C LYS A 38 -7.96 26.32 -22.49
N LEU A 39 -7.98 24.98 -22.43
CA LEU A 39 -9.18 24.19 -22.73
C LEU A 39 -10.38 24.58 -21.84
N ARG A 40 -10.11 24.95 -20.59
CA ARG A 40 -11.15 25.43 -19.68
C ARG A 40 -11.70 26.80 -20.10
N GLU A 41 -10.83 27.72 -20.52
CA GLU A 41 -11.25 29.02 -21.06
C GLU A 41 -12.07 28.83 -22.35
N ASP A 42 -11.61 27.95 -23.24
CA ASP A 42 -12.25 27.66 -24.52
C ASP A 42 -13.66 27.04 -24.36
N HIS A 43 -13.90 26.26 -23.30
CA HIS A 43 -15.20 25.63 -23.05
C HIS A 43 -16.18 26.43 -22.17
N GLY A 44 -15.79 27.60 -21.65
CA GLY A 44 -16.70 28.54 -20.97
C GLY A 44 -17.37 27.98 -19.71
N ILE A 45 -16.67 27.17 -18.92
CA ILE A 45 -17.21 26.54 -17.71
C ILE A 45 -17.01 27.48 -16.51
N GLU A 46 -18.02 28.29 -16.19
CA GLU A 46 -17.99 29.28 -15.10
C GLU A 46 -18.40 28.69 -13.73
N ASP A 47 -19.37 27.77 -13.71
CA ASP A 47 -19.99 27.26 -12.47
C ASP A 47 -19.48 25.86 -12.07
N ALA A 48 -18.25 25.82 -11.53
CA ALA A 48 -17.56 24.57 -11.21
C ALA A 48 -16.94 24.55 -9.80
N GLY A 49 -17.59 25.11 -8.77
CA GLY A 49 -17.09 25.04 -7.39
C GLY A 49 -16.81 23.60 -6.90
N ASP A 50 -17.78 22.70 -7.12
CA ASP A 50 -17.65 21.26 -6.78
C ASP A 50 -17.04 20.43 -7.92
N ASP A 51 -17.36 20.77 -9.19
CA ASP A 51 -16.81 20.09 -10.38
C ASP A 51 -15.29 20.31 -10.54
N LYS A 52 -14.75 21.47 -10.16
CA LYS A 52 -13.30 21.78 -10.23
C LYS A 52 -12.51 20.79 -9.37
N THR A 53 -12.98 20.51 -8.17
CA THR A 53 -12.30 19.58 -7.25
C THR A 53 -12.35 18.15 -7.78
N VAL A 54 -13.51 17.72 -8.30
CA VAL A 54 -13.67 16.39 -8.89
C VAL A 54 -12.75 16.22 -10.10
N LEU A 55 -12.72 17.21 -11.00
CA LEU A 55 -11.89 17.16 -12.21
C LEU A 55 -10.37 17.23 -11.90
N ARG A 56 -9.96 18.12 -10.98
CA ARG A 56 -8.56 18.17 -10.50
C ARG A 56 -8.16 16.82 -9.90
N ARG A 57 -9.03 16.21 -9.10
CA ARG A 57 -8.80 14.90 -8.51
C ARG A 57 -8.75 13.79 -9.57
N GLU A 58 -9.59 13.84 -10.60
CA GLU A 58 -9.56 12.89 -11.71
C GLU A 58 -8.27 12.98 -12.53
N ILE A 59 -7.80 14.20 -12.83
CA ILE A 59 -6.52 14.43 -13.51
C ILE A 59 -5.37 13.88 -12.67
N TYR A 60 -5.34 14.21 -11.37
CA TYR A 60 -4.33 13.68 -10.44
C TYR A 60 -4.38 12.16 -10.34
N ASN A 61 -5.57 11.57 -10.23
CA ASN A 61 -5.74 10.13 -10.15
C ASN A 61 -5.35 9.42 -11.45
N THR A 62 -5.55 10.04 -12.61
CA THR A 62 -5.12 9.49 -13.90
C THR A 62 -3.60 9.49 -13.99
N ALA A 63 -2.96 10.62 -13.65
CA ALA A 63 -1.50 10.73 -13.56
C ALA A 63 -0.90 9.69 -12.60
N ALA A 64 -1.52 9.53 -11.44
CA ALA A 64 -1.10 8.55 -10.46
C ALA A 64 -1.33 7.11 -10.95
N LYS A 65 -2.44 6.82 -11.63
CA LYS A 65 -2.72 5.50 -12.22
C LYS A 65 -1.70 5.12 -13.28
N ASP A 66 -1.26 6.06 -14.12
CA ASP A 66 -0.24 5.80 -15.13
C ASP A 66 1.12 5.47 -14.48
N ALA A 67 1.46 6.16 -13.40
CA ALA A 67 2.61 5.81 -12.58
C ALA A 67 2.44 4.43 -11.88
N GLN A 68 1.23 4.12 -11.40
CA GLN A 68 0.91 2.84 -10.78
C GLN A 68 0.97 1.67 -11.78
N ALA A 69 0.49 1.86 -13.00
CA ALA A 69 0.46 0.83 -14.05
C ALA A 69 1.86 0.36 -14.45
N ARG A 70 2.88 1.23 -14.31
CA ARG A 70 4.30 0.87 -14.52
C ARG A 70 4.88 0.02 -13.40
N GLY A 71 4.17 -0.13 -12.27
CA GLY A 71 4.54 -0.99 -11.14
C GLY A 71 5.79 -0.54 -10.37
N LYS A 72 6.35 0.62 -10.70
CA LYS A 72 7.53 1.24 -10.07
C LYS A 72 7.28 2.74 -9.95
N LEU A 73 7.66 3.32 -8.82
CA LEU A 73 7.63 4.78 -8.63
C LEU A 73 9.04 5.29 -8.34
N SER A 74 9.61 6.05 -9.28
CA SER A 74 10.90 6.70 -9.09
C SER A 74 10.78 7.95 -8.19
N ALA A 75 11.90 8.37 -7.61
CA ALA A 75 11.95 9.61 -6.83
C ALA A 75 11.59 10.86 -7.69
N GLY A 76 11.91 10.82 -8.99
CA GLY A 76 11.53 11.86 -9.95
C GLY A 76 10.01 11.92 -10.15
N GLU A 77 9.37 10.79 -10.42
CA GLU A 77 7.92 10.70 -10.61
C GLU A 77 7.13 11.12 -9.35
N ALA A 78 7.63 10.77 -8.15
CA ALA A 78 7.03 11.22 -6.90
C ALA A 78 7.11 12.75 -6.74
N ALA A 79 8.23 13.37 -7.13
CA ALA A 79 8.39 14.82 -7.12
C ALA A 79 7.50 15.52 -8.16
N GLU A 80 7.32 14.91 -9.33
CA GLU A 80 6.38 15.39 -10.36
C GLU A 80 4.93 15.33 -9.88
N LEU A 81 4.50 14.23 -9.25
CA LEU A 81 3.17 14.14 -8.66
C LEU A 81 2.94 15.16 -7.55
N ALA A 82 3.95 15.46 -6.74
CA ALA A 82 3.86 16.55 -5.75
C ALA A 82 3.73 17.93 -6.41
N LYS A 83 4.43 18.19 -7.53
CA LYS A 83 4.27 19.42 -8.31
C LYS A 83 2.87 19.52 -8.92
N ILE A 84 2.35 18.42 -9.47
CA ILE A 84 0.99 18.34 -10.04
C ILE A 84 -0.05 18.61 -8.96
N GLN A 85 0.10 18.02 -7.76
CA GLN A 85 -0.81 18.29 -6.65
C GLN A 85 -0.82 19.78 -6.27
N LYS A 86 0.37 20.40 -6.13
CA LYS A 86 0.49 21.83 -5.84
C LYS A 86 -0.11 22.70 -6.94
N PHE A 87 0.16 22.35 -8.20
CA PHE A 87 -0.39 23.07 -9.36
C PHE A 87 -1.92 23.00 -9.40
N LEU A 88 -2.49 21.82 -9.14
CA LEU A 88 -3.93 21.61 -9.09
C LEU A 88 -4.58 22.16 -7.81
N ALA A 89 -3.80 22.73 -6.89
CA ALA A 89 -4.25 23.21 -5.58
C ALA A 89 -5.09 22.18 -4.82
N LEU A 90 -4.72 20.90 -4.93
CA LEU A 90 -5.38 19.79 -4.24
C LEU A 90 -4.87 19.69 -2.81
N ARG A 91 -5.81 19.67 -1.86
CA ARG A 91 -5.48 19.42 -0.46
C ARG A 91 -5.12 17.95 -0.25
N ASP A 92 -4.40 17.65 0.82
CA ASP A 92 -3.95 16.30 1.12
C ASP A 92 -5.13 15.33 1.31
N ASP A 93 -6.17 15.75 2.04
CA ASP A 93 -7.42 14.97 2.25
C ASP A 93 -8.08 14.52 0.95
N GLN A 94 -7.91 15.28 -0.13
CA GLN A 94 -8.52 14.98 -1.44
C GLN A 94 -7.75 13.93 -2.25
N VAL A 95 -6.50 13.66 -1.88
CA VAL A 95 -5.60 12.72 -2.59
C VAL A 95 -5.00 11.65 -1.67
N ASP A 96 -5.41 11.61 -0.40
CA ASP A 96 -4.81 10.76 0.63
C ASP A 96 -4.75 9.28 0.23
N ARG A 97 -5.84 8.72 -0.31
CA ARG A 97 -5.86 7.32 -0.76
C ARG A 97 -4.85 7.07 -1.88
N THR A 98 -4.76 7.99 -2.83
CA THR A 98 -3.83 7.91 -3.96
C THR A 98 -2.39 8.04 -3.50
N LYS A 99 -2.11 8.97 -2.57
CA LYS A 99 -0.80 9.14 -1.92
C LYS A 99 -0.37 7.90 -1.15
N GLN A 100 -1.29 7.30 -0.39
CA GLN A 100 -1.02 6.06 0.33
C GLN A 100 -0.63 4.94 -0.64
N ASN A 101 -1.36 4.78 -1.75
CA ASN A 101 -1.03 3.77 -2.77
C ASN A 101 0.34 4.04 -3.43
N LEU A 102 0.66 5.30 -3.74
CA LEU A 102 1.96 5.69 -4.29
C LEU A 102 3.11 5.46 -3.30
N SER A 103 2.91 5.80 -2.03
CA SER A 103 3.88 5.55 -0.96
C SER A 103 4.17 4.06 -0.82
N LYS A 104 3.13 3.21 -0.87
CA LYS A 104 3.29 1.75 -0.83
C LYS A 104 4.06 1.22 -2.03
N LEU A 105 3.75 1.68 -3.25
CA LEU A 105 4.49 1.29 -4.45
C LEU A 105 5.95 1.71 -4.39
N ARG A 106 6.23 2.89 -3.84
CA ARG A 106 7.60 3.34 -3.59
C ARG A 106 8.31 2.38 -2.64
N VAL A 107 7.70 2.04 -1.50
CA VAL A 107 8.28 1.08 -0.53
C VAL A 107 8.54 -0.28 -1.18
N LEU A 108 7.59 -0.82 -1.96
CA LEU A 108 7.78 -2.07 -2.70
C LEU A 108 8.92 -1.97 -3.72
N THR A 109 9.04 -0.84 -4.42
CA THR A 109 10.12 -0.60 -5.37
C THR A 109 11.48 -0.54 -4.66
N GLU A 110 11.56 0.14 -3.52
CA GLU A 110 12.78 0.23 -2.71
C GLU A 110 13.21 -1.15 -2.20
N ILE A 111 12.28 -1.96 -1.67
CA ILE A 111 12.55 -3.33 -1.21
C ILE A 111 13.10 -4.19 -2.36
N ARG A 112 12.47 -4.14 -3.55
CA ARG A 112 12.93 -4.89 -4.74
C ARG A 112 14.29 -4.45 -5.26
N GLN A 113 14.72 -3.23 -4.95
CA GLN A 113 16.05 -2.71 -5.26
C GLN A 113 17.09 -3.02 -4.18
N GLY A 114 16.72 -3.78 -3.14
CA GLY A 114 17.58 -4.08 -1.99
C GLY A 114 17.69 -2.95 -0.97
N ARG A 115 16.89 -1.88 -1.12
CA ARG A 115 16.82 -0.79 -0.14
C ARG A 115 15.74 -1.11 0.88
N ILE A 116 16.13 -1.87 1.90
CA ILE A 116 15.20 -2.30 2.94
C ILE A 116 14.88 -1.12 3.87
N PRO A 117 13.59 -0.79 4.09
CA PRO A 117 13.20 0.29 4.99
C PRO A 117 13.67 0.00 6.42
N VAL A 118 13.92 1.05 7.22
CA VAL A 118 14.31 0.92 8.63
C VAL A 118 13.30 1.65 9.50
N VAL A 119 12.83 0.98 10.55
CA VAL A 119 11.95 1.57 11.55
C VAL A 119 12.82 2.30 12.59
N PRO A 120 12.59 3.60 12.84
CA PRO A 120 13.32 4.34 13.88
C PRO A 120 13.14 3.72 15.27
N LYS A 121 14.19 3.78 16.10
CA LYS A 121 14.19 3.17 17.45
C LYS A 121 13.14 3.79 18.38
N GLU A 122 12.77 5.03 18.12
CA GLU A 122 11.81 5.83 18.88
C GLU A 122 10.36 5.43 18.59
N ASN A 123 10.12 4.60 17.56
CA ASN A 123 8.79 4.17 17.16
C ASN A 123 8.08 3.43 18.30
N ALA A 124 6.83 3.82 18.57
CA ALA A 124 6.02 3.26 19.65
C ALA A 124 5.87 1.73 19.56
N ALA A 125 5.85 1.16 18.36
CA ALA A 125 5.78 -0.29 18.15
C ALA A 125 6.99 -1.02 18.75
N LEU A 126 8.18 -0.41 18.73
CA LEU A 126 9.44 -1.03 19.16
C LEU A 126 9.74 -0.88 20.66
N ARG A 127 8.97 -0.05 21.39
CA ARG A 127 9.16 0.13 22.84
C ARG A 127 9.11 -1.23 23.54
N GLN A 128 10.00 -1.49 24.50
CA GLN A 128 10.02 -2.75 25.27
C GLN A 128 10.30 -4.02 24.45
N VAL A 129 10.73 -3.89 23.19
CA VAL A 129 11.24 -5.03 22.40
C VAL A 129 12.72 -5.20 22.69
N GLN A 130 13.12 -6.42 23.05
CA GLN A 130 14.53 -6.76 23.25
C GLN A 130 15.16 -7.22 21.93
N PHE A 131 16.04 -6.39 21.39
CA PHE A 131 16.78 -6.67 20.16
C PHE A 131 18.11 -7.38 20.47
N GLN A 132 18.50 -8.32 19.61
CA GLN A 132 19.83 -8.92 19.63
C GLN A 132 20.89 -7.92 19.10
N PRO A 133 22.19 -8.10 19.42
CA PRO A 133 23.25 -7.28 18.84
C PRO A 133 23.18 -7.27 17.31
N GLY A 134 23.17 -6.08 16.70
CA GLY A 134 23.06 -5.91 15.26
C GLY A 134 21.66 -6.21 14.66
N GLU A 135 20.64 -6.42 15.49
CA GLU A 135 19.27 -6.58 15.04
C GLU A 135 18.63 -5.21 14.73
N ILE A 136 18.05 -5.08 13.54
CA ILE A 136 17.44 -3.85 13.02
C ILE A 136 16.01 -4.17 12.61
N ALA A 137 15.06 -3.35 13.07
CA ALA A 137 13.66 -3.44 12.65
C ALA A 137 13.46 -2.76 11.30
N HIS A 138 12.78 -3.45 10.38
CA HIS A 138 12.54 -2.98 9.02
C HIS A 138 11.08 -2.65 8.74
N TYR A 139 10.16 -3.28 9.47
CA TYR A 139 8.74 -2.98 9.35
C TYR A 139 8.00 -3.33 10.64
N ALA A 140 6.95 -2.56 10.94
CA ALA A 140 6.08 -2.81 12.08
C ALA A 140 4.64 -2.54 11.68
N VAL A 141 3.74 -3.49 11.95
CA VAL A 141 2.31 -3.38 11.63
C VAL A 141 1.49 -3.92 12.78
N GLN A 142 0.37 -3.26 13.08
CA GLN A 142 -0.56 -3.73 14.10
C GLN A 142 -1.35 -4.93 13.55
N VAL A 143 -1.43 -5.98 14.37
CA VAL A 143 -2.13 -7.22 14.02
C VAL A 143 -3.05 -7.68 15.13
N GLU A 144 -4.13 -8.33 14.75
CA GLU A 144 -4.94 -9.16 15.65
C GLU A 144 -4.41 -10.60 15.60
N MET A 145 -4.18 -11.19 16.77
CA MET A 145 -3.75 -12.57 16.89
C MET A 145 -4.97 -13.46 17.09
N LEU A 146 -5.17 -14.40 16.17
CA LEU A 146 -6.16 -15.44 16.29
C LEU A 146 -5.47 -16.80 16.44
N ASP A 147 -6.01 -17.64 17.31
CA ASP A 147 -5.59 -19.03 17.43
C ASP A 147 -6.60 -19.95 16.72
N ARG A 148 -6.08 -20.89 15.94
CA ARG A 148 -6.90 -21.86 15.21
C ARG A 148 -6.32 -23.28 15.31
N PRO A 149 -7.13 -24.27 15.72
CA PRO A 149 -6.67 -25.65 15.84
C PRO A 149 -6.29 -26.31 14.50
N THR A 150 -6.93 -25.93 13.40
CA THR A 150 -6.72 -26.51 12.06
C THR A 150 -6.99 -25.48 10.96
N THR A 151 -6.29 -25.59 9.83
CA THR A 151 -6.47 -24.70 8.67
C THR A 151 -7.17 -25.35 7.47
N SER A 152 -7.55 -26.64 7.57
CA SER A 152 -8.31 -27.40 6.57
C SER A 152 -7.98 -27.03 5.10
N GLY A 153 -6.73 -27.24 4.67
CA GLY A 153 -6.33 -27.16 3.26
C GLY A 153 -6.18 -25.76 2.65
N ARG A 154 -6.31 -24.67 3.43
CA ARG A 154 -6.03 -23.30 2.95
C ARG A 154 -4.71 -22.79 3.51
N ASP A 155 -3.61 -23.26 2.92
CA ASP A 155 -2.28 -22.94 3.42
C ASP A 155 -1.78 -21.55 3.02
N GLY A 156 -2.42 -20.83 2.11
CA GLY A 156 -1.94 -19.53 1.66
C GLY A 156 -0.61 -19.62 0.91
N VAL A 157 0.06 -18.48 0.72
CA VAL A 157 1.34 -18.42 -0.02
C VAL A 157 2.50 -18.63 0.94
N ALA A 158 3.22 -19.74 0.79
CA ALA A 158 4.44 -19.98 1.56
C ALA A 158 5.57 -19.02 1.16
N VAL A 159 6.07 -18.24 2.11
CA VAL A 159 7.32 -17.48 1.98
C VAL A 159 8.46 -18.37 2.43
N LYS A 160 9.26 -18.84 1.47
CA LYS A 160 10.31 -19.84 1.70
C LYS A 160 11.69 -19.19 1.71
N TRP A 161 12.58 -19.75 2.52
CA TRP A 161 13.98 -19.35 2.59
C TRP A 161 14.66 -19.35 1.21
N GLY A 162 15.41 -18.28 0.91
CA GLY A 162 16.15 -18.12 -0.34
C GLY A 162 15.31 -18.04 -1.63
N LYS A 163 13.97 -18.02 -1.54
CA LYS A 163 13.08 -17.92 -2.70
C LYS A 163 12.45 -16.53 -2.80
N PRO A 164 12.36 -15.96 -4.01
CA PRO A 164 11.67 -14.69 -4.19
C PRO A 164 10.17 -14.84 -3.94
N TYR A 165 9.55 -13.81 -3.37
CA TYR A 165 8.10 -13.71 -3.27
C TYR A 165 7.49 -13.40 -4.65
N VAL A 166 6.33 -13.99 -4.95
CA VAL A 166 5.61 -13.75 -6.20
C VAL A 166 4.59 -12.64 -5.94
N ALA A 167 4.74 -11.51 -6.63
CA ALA A 167 3.85 -10.37 -6.48
C ALA A 167 2.37 -10.74 -6.71
N ASN A 168 1.49 -10.18 -5.88
CA ASN A 168 0.04 -10.39 -5.83
C ASN A 168 -0.40 -11.83 -5.49
N SER A 169 0.52 -12.75 -5.17
CA SER A 169 0.15 -14.13 -4.88
C SER A 169 -0.68 -14.26 -3.60
N ALA A 170 -0.43 -13.42 -2.58
CA ALA A 170 -1.22 -13.43 -1.35
C ALA A 170 -2.64 -12.86 -1.55
N LYS A 171 -2.85 -11.95 -2.52
CA LYS A 171 -4.14 -11.27 -2.73
C LYS A 171 -5.28 -12.22 -3.09
N VAL A 172 -4.97 -13.36 -3.71
CA VAL A 172 -5.97 -14.37 -4.08
C VAL A 172 -6.22 -15.41 -2.98
N GLN A 173 -5.49 -15.31 -1.86
CA GLN A 173 -5.58 -16.25 -0.74
C GLN A 173 -6.30 -15.58 0.43
N GLY A 174 -7.57 -15.94 0.64
CA GLY A 174 -8.32 -15.48 1.80
C GLY A 174 -7.91 -16.22 3.07
N MET A 175 -7.71 -15.49 4.15
CA MET A 175 -7.36 -16.07 5.44
C MET A 175 -8.49 -16.98 5.97
N PRO A 176 -8.18 -18.18 6.50
CA PRO A 176 -9.22 -19.11 6.90
C PRO A 176 -9.63 -18.85 8.36
N LEU A 177 -10.53 -17.86 8.54
CA LEU A 177 -10.96 -17.32 9.84
C LEU A 177 -12.00 -18.18 10.57
N ASP A 178 -12.65 -19.12 9.90
CA ASP A 178 -13.75 -19.90 10.47
C ASP A 178 -13.31 -20.71 11.70
N GLY A 179 -13.93 -20.43 12.85
CA GLY A 179 -13.61 -21.07 14.12
C GLY A 179 -12.32 -20.58 14.78
N ALA A 180 -11.69 -19.52 14.26
CA ALA A 180 -10.55 -18.87 14.89
C ALA A 180 -11.01 -18.08 16.12
N ARG A 181 -10.24 -18.14 17.21
CA ARG A 181 -10.52 -17.42 18.45
C ARG A 181 -9.54 -16.27 18.62
N SER A 182 -10.05 -15.07 18.87
CA SER A 182 -9.21 -13.92 19.15
C SER A 182 -8.46 -14.09 20.47
N GLN A 183 -7.15 -13.88 20.42
CA GLN A 183 -6.24 -13.96 21.55
C GLN A 183 -5.71 -12.57 21.95
N GLY A 184 -6.19 -11.52 21.28
CA GLY A 184 -5.82 -10.13 21.51
C GLY A 184 -5.02 -9.51 20.37
N GLU A 185 -4.54 -8.29 20.61
CA GLU A 185 -3.86 -7.47 19.61
C GLU A 185 -2.38 -7.27 19.96
N GLY A 186 -1.61 -6.90 18.95
CA GLY A 186 -0.19 -6.62 19.09
C GLY A 186 0.43 -5.97 17.86
N TYR A 187 1.75 -5.93 17.87
CA TYR A 187 2.56 -5.52 16.72
C TYR A 187 3.32 -6.72 16.18
N LEU A 188 3.20 -6.92 14.87
CA LEU A 188 4.12 -7.72 14.09
C LEU A 188 5.29 -6.84 13.68
N ILE A 189 6.51 -7.25 14.02
CA ILE A 189 7.74 -6.55 13.72
C ILE A 189 8.64 -7.48 12.92
N LEU A 190 9.11 -7.01 11.77
CA LEU A 190 10.04 -7.73 10.91
C LEU A 190 11.44 -7.13 11.11
N THR A 191 12.41 -7.95 11.50
CA THR A 191 13.81 -7.53 11.69
C THR A 191 14.71 -8.21 10.68
N ASN A 192 15.99 -7.86 10.61
CA ASN A 192 16.98 -8.60 9.81
C ASN A 192 17.31 -10.01 10.33
N GLN A 193 16.74 -10.44 11.46
CA GLN A 193 17.07 -11.73 12.07
C GLN A 193 15.86 -12.63 12.31
N ARG A 194 14.70 -12.04 12.62
CA ARG A 194 13.52 -12.78 13.08
C ARG A 194 12.26 -11.95 12.90
N LEU A 195 11.14 -12.65 12.90
CA LEU A 195 9.82 -12.07 13.06
C LEU A 195 9.51 -12.01 14.56
N ILE A 196 9.08 -10.85 15.05
CA ILE A 196 8.71 -10.64 16.45
C ILE A 196 7.24 -10.26 16.51
N PHE A 197 6.46 -10.99 17.30
CA PHE A 197 5.11 -10.62 17.68
C PHE A 197 5.11 -10.10 19.12
N LYS A 198 4.80 -8.82 19.29
CA LYS A 198 4.69 -8.15 20.58
C LYS A 198 3.21 -7.95 20.92
N SER A 199 2.73 -8.61 21.97
CA SER A 199 1.41 -8.33 22.55
C SER A 199 1.57 -7.71 23.94
N GLY A 200 0.78 -6.68 24.25
CA GLY A 200 0.95 -5.74 25.36
C GLY A 200 1.72 -6.25 26.58
N MET A 201 1.17 -7.23 27.31
CA MET A 201 1.73 -7.70 28.59
C MET A 201 2.47 -9.05 28.51
N LYS A 202 2.52 -9.69 27.33
CA LYS A 202 3.15 -11.02 27.18
C LYS A 202 4.55 -10.89 26.59
N PRO A 203 5.48 -11.80 26.94
CA PRO A 203 6.78 -11.86 26.28
C PRO A 203 6.59 -11.95 24.77
N ALA A 204 7.34 -11.14 24.03
CA ALA A 204 7.24 -11.14 22.58
C ALA A 204 7.62 -12.52 22.04
N ALA A 205 6.72 -13.14 21.27
CA ALA A 205 7.03 -14.39 20.59
C ALA A 205 7.92 -14.05 19.39
N ALA A 206 9.02 -14.76 19.20
CA ALA A 206 9.95 -14.49 18.11
C ALA A 206 10.25 -15.77 17.32
N ILE A 207 10.27 -15.66 16.00
CA ILE A 207 10.57 -16.74 15.07
C ILE A 207 11.79 -16.34 14.27
N ALA A 208 12.91 -17.00 14.54
CA ALA A 208 14.12 -16.83 13.77
C ALA A 208 13.88 -17.23 12.31
N TYR A 209 14.41 -16.42 11.38
CA TYR A 209 14.43 -16.82 10.00
C TYR A 209 15.38 -18.02 9.86
N SER A 210 14.83 -19.14 9.40
CA SER A 210 15.55 -20.38 9.17
C SER A 210 14.90 -21.13 8.00
N PRO A 211 15.58 -22.12 7.40
CA PRO A 211 14.96 -22.98 6.38
C PRO A 211 13.70 -23.72 6.86
N GLN A 212 13.54 -23.89 8.16
CA GLN A 212 12.38 -24.54 8.80
C GLN A 212 11.25 -23.55 9.14
N ALA A 213 11.44 -22.24 8.93
CA ALA A 213 10.41 -21.24 9.19
C ALA A 213 9.32 -21.33 8.12
N GLU A 214 8.13 -21.78 8.52
CA GLU A 214 6.95 -21.89 7.66
C GLU A 214 6.02 -20.70 7.91
N ILE A 215 6.23 -19.65 7.11
CA ILE A 215 5.41 -18.44 7.11
C ILE A 215 4.52 -18.47 5.88
N HIS A 216 3.23 -18.29 6.08
CA HIS A 216 2.25 -18.30 5.00
C HIS A 216 1.52 -16.97 4.94
N LEU A 217 1.41 -16.38 3.75
CA LEU A 217 0.73 -15.10 3.54
C LEU A 217 -0.65 -15.27 2.92
N TYR A 218 -1.52 -14.36 3.33
CA TYR A 218 -2.89 -14.16 2.86
C TYR A 218 -3.10 -12.68 2.58
N ALA A 219 -4.18 -12.33 1.89
CA ALA A 219 -4.50 -10.94 1.58
C ALA A 219 -4.64 -10.08 2.86
N GLU A 220 -5.18 -10.69 3.92
CA GLU A 220 -5.54 -10.02 5.17
C GLU A 220 -4.50 -10.19 6.27
N GLY A 221 -3.46 -10.99 6.08
CA GLY A 221 -2.55 -11.34 7.18
C GLY A 221 -1.54 -12.41 6.87
N LEU A 222 -0.98 -13.01 7.93
CA LEU A 222 -0.07 -14.14 7.81
C LEU A 222 -0.39 -15.23 8.83
N ARG A 223 0.00 -16.47 8.52
CA ARG A 223 -0.01 -17.62 9.43
C ARG A 223 1.42 -18.01 9.76
N LEU A 224 1.63 -18.27 11.04
CA LEU A 224 2.85 -18.86 11.57
C LEU A 224 2.52 -20.31 11.95
N GLN A 225 3.15 -21.26 11.26
CA GLN A 225 3.00 -22.67 11.60
C GLN A 225 3.77 -22.96 12.89
N ARG A 226 3.13 -23.66 13.83
CA ARG A 226 3.72 -24.11 15.10
C ARG A 226 3.69 -25.64 15.16
N THR A 227 4.47 -26.18 16.09
CA THR A 227 4.44 -27.62 16.44
C THR A 227 3.05 -28.05 16.93
N VAL A 228 2.27 -27.13 17.54
CA VAL A 228 0.89 -27.35 17.97
C VAL A 228 0.05 -26.10 17.63
N GLY A 229 -0.98 -26.27 16.80
CA GLY A 229 -1.91 -25.21 16.39
C GLY A 229 -1.37 -24.27 15.30
N ASN A 230 -2.22 -23.34 14.87
CA ASN A 230 -1.89 -22.31 13.88
C ASN A 230 -2.16 -20.92 14.45
N THR A 231 -1.15 -20.07 14.46
CA THR A 231 -1.34 -18.66 14.81
C THR A 231 -1.59 -17.87 13.55
N LEU A 232 -2.76 -17.22 13.48
CA LEU A 232 -3.11 -16.28 12.44
C LEU A 232 -2.86 -14.86 12.96
N LEU A 233 -2.19 -14.04 12.18
CA LEU A 233 -1.96 -12.62 12.45
C LEU A 233 -2.67 -11.82 11.37
N VAL A 234 -3.81 -11.23 11.69
CA VAL A 234 -4.62 -10.41 10.78
C VAL A 234 -4.12 -8.97 10.82
N PHE A 235 -3.81 -8.37 9.68
CA PHE A 235 -3.39 -6.97 9.59
C PHE A 235 -4.56 -6.02 9.89
N LYS A 236 -4.38 -5.10 10.85
CA LYS A 236 -5.40 -4.08 11.14
C LYS A 236 -5.40 -2.91 10.16
N SER A 237 -4.43 -2.84 9.25
CA SER A 237 -4.31 -1.75 8.27
C SER A 237 -5.43 -1.72 7.22
N GLN A 238 -6.34 -2.72 7.21
CA GLN A 238 -7.44 -2.90 6.25
C GLN A 238 -7.00 -2.76 4.78
N SER A 239 -5.71 -2.97 4.49
CA SER A 239 -5.14 -2.76 3.17
C SER A 239 -4.51 -4.05 2.66
N GLU A 240 -5.04 -4.56 1.56
CA GLU A 240 -4.55 -5.75 0.83
C GLU A 240 -3.07 -5.63 0.42
N ASP A 241 -2.57 -4.41 0.22
CA ASP A 241 -1.18 -4.16 -0.14
C ASP A 241 -0.19 -4.37 1.03
N THR A 242 -0.69 -4.50 2.25
CA THR A 242 0.15 -4.81 3.43
C THR A 242 0.78 -6.19 3.28
N ALA A 243 0.02 -7.16 2.77
CA ALA A 243 0.51 -8.50 2.49
C ALA A 243 1.66 -8.49 1.48
N GLU A 244 1.59 -7.62 0.46
CA GLU A 244 2.66 -7.47 -0.54
C GLU A 244 3.94 -6.90 0.07
N ILE A 245 3.82 -5.85 0.89
CA ILE A 245 4.98 -5.26 1.58
C ILE A 245 5.63 -6.32 2.50
N VAL A 246 4.82 -7.03 3.28
CA VAL A 246 5.30 -8.08 4.18
C VAL A 246 5.95 -9.23 3.40
N GLY A 247 5.36 -9.65 2.27
CA GLY A 247 5.89 -10.74 1.45
C GLY A 247 7.21 -10.43 0.77
N GLU A 248 7.30 -9.28 0.11
CA GLU A 248 8.55 -8.83 -0.51
C GLU A 248 9.65 -8.62 0.55
N LEU A 249 9.27 -8.04 1.70
CA LEU A 249 10.22 -7.79 2.78
C LEU A 249 10.72 -9.08 3.43
N LEU A 250 9.83 -10.03 3.74
CA LEU A 250 10.22 -11.34 4.27
C LEU A 250 11.14 -12.07 3.29
N ALA A 251 10.82 -12.08 1.99
CA ALA A 251 11.65 -12.71 0.99
C ALA A 251 13.04 -12.06 0.88
N ALA A 252 13.13 -10.73 0.98
CA ALA A 252 14.42 -10.03 1.02
C ALA A 252 15.24 -10.39 2.28
N LEU A 253 14.62 -10.34 3.45
CA LEU A 253 15.28 -10.62 4.74
C LEU A 253 15.71 -12.09 4.89
N MET A 254 15.02 -13.01 4.23
CA MET A 254 15.32 -14.45 4.21
C MET A 254 16.25 -14.86 3.05
N ARG A 255 16.73 -13.91 2.24
CA ARG A 255 17.66 -14.16 1.13
C ARG A 255 19.10 -13.79 1.45
N ASP A 256 19.30 -12.68 2.17
CA ASP A 256 20.62 -12.09 2.41
C ASP A 256 21.37 -12.75 3.61
N ARG A 257 21.16 -14.06 3.81
CA ARG A 257 21.81 -14.88 4.85
C ARG A 257 22.17 -16.25 4.31
#